data_AF-A0A7Z6T8Y0-F1
#
_entry.id   AF-A0A7Z6T8Y0-F1
#
_cell.length_a   1.000
_cell.length_b   1.000
_cell.length_c   1.000
_cell.angle_alpha   90.00
_cell.angle_beta   90.00
_cell.angle_gamma   90.00
#
_symmetry.space_group_name_H-M   'P 1'
#
loop_
_entity.id
_entity.type
_entity.pdbx_description
1 polymer ?
#
loop_
_entity_poly.entity_id
_entity_poly.type
_entity_poly.pdbx_seq_one_letter_code
_entity_poly.pdbx_strand_id
1 'polypeptide(L)' 'MSALAATLPEGTVAVDVPDVNPAAVRLAGELGLTPTFDTARMYTGSEPVIDRAGYYGITSLELG' A
#
# COMPACT_ATOMS: atom_id res chain seq x y z
N MET A 1 0.17 11.84 -11.30
CA MET A 1 -0.31 12.11 -9.92
C MET A 1 -1.81 11.84 -9.88
N SER A 2 -2.30 11.05 -8.92
CA SER A 2 -3.72 10.64 -8.83
C SER A 2 -4.64 11.79 -8.39
N ALA A 3 -5.95 11.69 -8.68
CA ALA A 3 -6.92 12.75 -8.40
C ALA A 3 -6.99 13.14 -6.91
N LEU A 4 -6.86 12.18 -6.00
CA LEU A 4 -6.85 12.44 -4.55
C LEU A 4 -5.58 13.19 -4.11
N ALA A 5 -4.40 12.80 -4.61
CA ALA A 5 -3.15 13.48 -4.26
C ALA A 5 -3.11 14.92 -4.81
N ALA A 6 -3.81 15.19 -5.91
CA ALA A 6 -3.87 16.52 -6.53
C ALA A 6 -4.59 17.58 -5.67
N THR A 7 -5.32 17.20 -4.62
CA THR A 7 -6.01 18.14 -3.73
C THR A 7 -5.19 18.51 -2.49
N LEU A 8 -3.96 17.99 -2.35
CA LEU A 8 -3.11 18.30 -1.21
C LEU A 8 -2.51 19.71 -1.36
N PRO A 9 -2.66 20.58 -0.34
CA PRO A 9 -2.10 21.95 -0.40
C PRO A 9 -0.58 21.94 -0.54
N GLU A 10 0.10 21.10 0.25
CA GLU A 10 1.55 20.86 0.29
C GLU A 10 1.76 19.50 1.00
N GLY A 11 2.76 18.71 0.60
CA GLY A 11 3.17 17.51 1.35
C GLY A 11 3.46 16.26 0.52
N THR A 12 4.03 15.25 1.19
CA THR A 12 4.34 13.94 0.59
C THR A 12 3.18 12.98 0.81
N VAL A 13 2.87 12.19 -0.22
CA VAL A 13 1.95 11.05 -0.12
C VAL A 13 2.74 9.77 0.08
N ALA A 14 2.39 9.02 1.11
CA ALA A 14 2.84 7.66 1.34
C ALA A 14 1.64 6.72 1.40
N VAL A 15 1.82 5.50 0.89
CA VAL A 15 0.80 4.44 0.90
C VAL A 15 1.53 3.12 1.12
N ASP A 16 1.04 2.29 2.05
CA ASP A 16 1.51 0.92 2.22
C ASP A 16 0.91 0.04 1.13
N VAL A 17 1.77 -0.42 0.23
CA VAL A 17 1.38 -1.26 -0.91
C VAL A 17 1.67 -2.73 -0.56
N PRO A 18 0.68 -3.64 -0.67
CA PRO A 18 0.92 -5.05 -0.42
C PRO A 18 1.77 -5.68 -1.53
N ASP A 19 2.97 -6.14 -1.18
CA ASP A 19 3.91 -6.81 -2.07
C ASP A 19 3.35 -8.10 -2.69
N VAL A 20 2.47 -8.79 -1.95
CA VAL A 20 1.70 -9.96 -2.41
C VAL A 20 0.73 -9.66 -3.56
N ASN A 21 0.46 -8.39 -3.87
CA ASN A 21 -0.33 -7.97 -5.02
C ASN A 21 0.56 -7.28 -6.08
N PRO A 22 1.07 -8.02 -7.09
CA PRO A 22 1.92 -7.46 -8.13
C PRO A 22 1.26 -6.35 -8.95
N ALA A 23 -0.08 -6.35 -9.06
CA ALA A 23 -0.81 -5.29 -9.75
C ALA A 23 -0.76 -3.98 -8.95
N ALA A 24 -0.83 -4.05 -7.62
CA ALA A 24 -0.69 -2.90 -6.74
C ALA A 24 0.74 -2.32 -6.78
N VAL A 25 1.76 -3.18 -6.74
CA VAL A 25 3.16 -2.76 -6.87
C VAL A 25 3.42 -2.06 -8.19
N ARG A 26 2.93 -2.62 -9.31
CA ARG A 26 3.06 -2.00 -10.63
C ARG A 26 2.38 -0.63 -10.69
N LEU A 27 1.16 -0.53 -10.17
CA LEU A 27 0.41 0.74 -10.14
C LEU A 27 1.16 1.81 -9.34
N ALA A 28 1.75 1.46 -8.19
CA ALA A 28 2.54 2.40 -7.39
C ALA A 28 3.75 2.94 -8.19
N GLY A 29 4.44 2.07 -8.91
CA GLY A 29 5.55 2.46 -9.80
C GLY A 29 5.09 3.35 -10.96
N GLU A 30 3.97 3.04 -11.61
CA GLU A 30 3.37 3.86 -12.67
C GLU A 30 2.95 5.26 -12.17
N LEU A 31 2.59 5.37 -10.88
CA LEU A 31 2.29 6.63 -10.21
C LEU A 31 3.52 7.43 -9.78
N GLY A 32 4.73 6.88 -9.95
CA GLY A 32 6.00 7.50 -9.57
C GLY A 32 6.33 7.38 -8.08
N LEU A 33 5.67 6.48 -7.35
CA LEU A 33 6.02 6.19 -5.96
C LEU A 33 7.29 5.31 -5.92
N THR A 34 8.13 5.56 -4.93
CA THR A 34 9.35 4.79 -4.69
C THR A 34 9.28 4.09 -3.33
N PRO A 35 9.77 2.85 -3.19
CA PRO A 35 9.85 2.19 -1.89
C PRO A 35 10.68 3.01 -0.90
N THR A 36 10.20 3.15 0.34
CA THR A 36 10.90 3.88 1.41
C THR A 36 11.29 2.95 2.57
N PHE A 37 10.50 1.93 2.86
CA PHE A 37 10.77 0.86 3.83
C PHE A 37 9.90 -0.36 3.52
N ASP A 38 10.27 -1.51 4.09
CA ASP A 38 9.51 -2.76 3.99
C ASP A 38 8.88 -3.12 5.34
N THR A 39 7.67 -3.70 5.30
CA THR A 39 6.99 -4.24 6.48
C THR A 39 6.53 -5.67 6.23
N ALA A 40 6.48 -6.47 7.30
CA ALA A 40 5.91 -7.81 7.26
C ALA A 40 4.55 -7.80 7.95
N ARG A 41 3.56 -8.44 7.31
CA ARG A 41 2.30 -8.75 7.96
C ARG A 41 2.46 -9.98 8.85
N MET A 42 2.18 -9.84 10.14
CA MET A 42 2.34 -10.90 11.14
C MET A 42 0.99 -11.33 11.71
N TYR A 43 0.86 -12.61 12.02
CA TYR A 43 -0.32 -13.18 12.68
C TYR A 43 0.14 -14.02 13.87
N THR A 44 -0.55 -13.90 15.01
CA THR A 44 -0.31 -14.75 16.20
C THR A 44 -0.85 -16.17 16.02
N GLY A 45 -1.69 -16.39 15.00
CA GLY A 45 -2.24 -17.68 14.61
C GLY A 45 -2.20 -17.88 13.09
N SER A 46 -3.09 -18.72 12.56
CA SER A 46 -3.18 -18.94 11.12
C SER A 46 -3.52 -17.64 10.38
N GLU A 47 -2.87 -17.44 9.25
CA GLU A 47 -3.18 -16.34 8.36
C GLU A 47 -4.66 -16.40 7.91
N PRO A 48 -5.43 -15.30 8.01
CA PRO A 48 -6.82 -15.26 7.59
C PRO A 48 -6.95 -15.44 6.08
N VAL A 49 -8.03 -16.10 5.68
CA VAL A 49 -8.39 -16.24 4.26
C VAL A 49 -9.06 -14.94 3.80
N ILE A 50 -8.30 -14.12 3.08
CA ILE A 50 -8.76 -12.85 2.49
C ILE A 50 -8.41 -12.82 1.01
N ASP A 51 -9.23 -12.15 0.21
CA ASP A 51 -8.92 -11.91 -1.20
C ASP A 51 -7.80 -10.86 -1.31
N ARG A 52 -6.60 -11.30 -1.69
CA ARG A 52 -5.42 -10.44 -1.82
C ARG A 52 -5.30 -9.71 -3.15
N ALA A 53 -6.00 -10.19 -4.17
CA ALA A 53 -6.00 -9.53 -5.46
C ALA A 53 -6.82 -8.23 -5.42
N GLY A 54 -7.82 -8.16 -4.53
CA GLY A 54 -8.76 -7.05 -4.43
C GLY A 54 -8.26 -5.80 -3.71
N TYR A 55 -7.18 -5.85 -2.91
CA TYR A 55 -6.70 -4.68 -2.16
C TYR A 55 -5.35 -4.17 -2.67
N TYR A 56 -5.25 -2.84 -2.74
CA TYR A 56 -4.12 -2.07 -3.31
C TYR A 56 -3.42 -1.20 -2.26
N GLY A 57 -3.95 -1.14 -1.04
CA GLY A 57 -3.39 -0.40 0.06
C GLY A 57 -3.88 -0.94 1.40
N ILE A 58 -3.10 -0.71 2.46
CA ILE A 58 -3.46 -1.06 3.82
C ILE A 58 -4.13 0.14 4.50
N THR A 59 -5.19 -0.11 5.27
CA THR A 59 -6.07 0.93 5.85
C THR A 59 -5.52 1.61 7.12
N SER A 60 -4.35 1.20 7.61
CA SER A 60 -3.64 1.83 8.75
C SER A 60 -2.14 1.82 8.46
N LEU A 61 -1.48 2.97 8.66
CA LEU A 61 -0.05 3.17 8.35
C LEU A 61 0.87 3.02 9.56
N GLU A 62 0.37 2.80 10.76
CA GLU A 62 1.19 2.46 11.92
C GLU A 62 0.31 1.70 12.90
N LEU A 63 0.87 0.64 13.48
CA LEU A 63 0.24 -0.44 14.24
C LEU A 63 -0.38 -1.49 13.32
N GLY A 64 0.33 -2.62 13.19
CA GLY A 64 -0.16 -3.83 12.52
C GLY A 64 -1.52 -4.30 13.00
#